data_AF-A0ABD2WG27-F1
#
_entry.id   AF-A0ABD2WG27-F1
#
_cell.length_a   1.000
_cell.length_b   1.000
_cell.length_c   1.000
_cell.angle_alpha   90.00
_cell.angle_beta   90.00
_cell.angle_gamma   90.00
#
_symmetry.space_group_name_H-M   'P 1'
#
loop_
_entity.id
_entity.type
_entity.pdbx_description
1 polymer ?
#
loop_
_entity_poly.entity_id
_entity_poly.type
_entity_poly.pdbx_seq_one_letter_code
_entity_poly.pdbx_strand_id
1 'polypeptide(L)'
;MQAGMLSIEAKMAKLLPCDHIDTESQIWKELPSFKSCDYDKLVEYKDYVKISESRRSFVLDDVELGNDYVLTSVKFIYENGFNKLAARGHKFDFMNGTIDTTQEIWVVSANCCWKNETSRILPTILKSIRTMAAKKNETIVQFVKLMTSSSETDVGQSVVPFIHKVPVVPKHLLPLSGVGLIHTSNKKSAGYLALKIIGYDFEPQISKPPFYKS
;
A
#
# COMPACT_ATOMS: atom_id res chain seq x y z
N MET A 1 -3.41 23.76 -16.98
CA MET A 1 -3.88 22.48 -16.40
C MET A 1 -2.96 22.20 -15.21
N GLN A 2 -3.46 22.26 -13.98
CA GLN A 2 -2.63 22.06 -12.79
C GLN A 2 -2.39 20.56 -12.62
N ALA A 3 -1.13 20.11 -12.70
CA ALA A 3 -0.80 18.71 -12.48
C ALA A 3 -0.97 18.39 -10.99
N GLY A 4 -1.83 17.42 -10.67
CA GLY A 4 -1.96 16.87 -9.32
C GLY A 4 -0.92 15.78 -9.08
N MET A 5 -0.42 15.67 -7.84
CA MET A 5 0.50 14.62 -7.43
C MET A 5 -0.19 13.69 -6.44
N LEU A 6 -0.12 12.38 -6.69
CA LEU A 6 -0.48 11.37 -5.71
C LEU A 6 0.79 10.94 -4.97
N SER A 7 0.81 11.14 -3.66
CA SER A 7 1.94 10.79 -2.79
C SER A 7 1.48 10.12 -1.50
N ILE A 8 2.40 9.43 -0.84
CA ILE A 8 2.17 8.80 0.47
C ILE A 8 3.03 9.53 1.49
N GLU A 9 2.38 10.03 2.53
CA GLU A 9 3.02 10.54 3.72
C GLU A 9 2.85 9.53 4.85
N ALA A 10 3.87 9.38 5.68
CA ALA A 10 3.88 8.42 6.78
C ALA A 10 4.33 9.10 8.06
N LYS A 11 3.67 8.74 9.16
CA LYS A 11 4.09 9.09 10.51
C LYS A 11 5.03 8.00 11.03
N MET A 12 6.21 8.41 11.49
CA MET A 12 7.24 7.52 12.00
C MET A 12 7.37 7.69 13.52
N ALA A 13 7.78 6.64 14.21
CA ALA A 13 8.02 6.64 15.64
C ALA A 13 9.12 5.63 15.98
N LYS A 14 9.78 5.83 17.12
CA LYS A 14 10.76 4.91 17.68
C LYS A 14 10.04 3.70 18.30
N LEU A 15 10.56 2.51 18.00
CA LEU A 15 10.12 1.27 18.62
C LEU A 15 10.70 1.13 20.03
N LEU A 16 9.92 0.50 20.90
CA LEU A 16 10.28 0.12 22.26
C LEU A 16 10.13 -1.41 22.42
N PRO A 17 10.67 -2.00 23.49
CA PRO A 17 10.49 -3.42 23.81
C PRO A 17 9.03 -3.86 23.78
N CYS A 18 8.82 -5.13 23.42
CA CYS A 18 7.52 -5.78 23.42
C CYS A 18 6.48 -5.00 22.62
N ASP A 19 6.79 -4.64 21.37
CA ASP A 19 5.93 -3.88 20.43
C ASP A 19 5.48 -2.46 20.84
N HIS A 20 5.94 -1.94 21.97
CA HIS A 20 5.53 -0.61 22.40
C HIS A 20 6.08 0.47 21.45
N ILE A 21 5.37 1.59 21.36
CA ILE A 21 5.76 2.74 20.56
C ILE A 21 6.02 3.92 21.49
N ASP A 22 7.16 4.59 21.30
CA ASP A 22 7.45 5.86 21.96
C ASP A 22 6.55 6.95 21.35
N THR A 23 5.55 7.39 22.11
CA THR A 23 4.55 8.36 21.67
C THR A 23 5.14 9.76 21.44
N GLU A 24 6.22 10.12 22.13
CA GLU A 24 6.87 11.43 22.03
C GLU A 24 7.79 11.52 20.81
N SER A 25 8.31 10.39 20.34
CA SER A 25 9.16 10.29 19.14
C SER A 25 8.42 10.43 17.80
N GLN A 26 7.11 10.68 17.84
CA GLN A 26 6.24 10.67 16.68
C GLN A 26 6.46 11.87 15.75
N ILE A 27 6.88 11.60 14.51
CA ILE A 27 7.19 12.65 13.53
C ILE A 27 6.53 12.30 12.19
N TRP A 28 5.80 13.25 11.61
CA TRP A 28 5.37 13.16 10.21
C TRP A 28 6.56 13.38 9.30
N LYS A 29 6.80 12.42 8.39
CA LYS A 29 7.79 12.63 7.34
C LYS A 29 7.17 13.52 6.27
N GLU A 30 7.46 14.81 6.35
CA GLU A 30 7.06 15.76 5.32
C GLU A 30 7.70 15.40 3.98
N LEU A 31 6.88 15.37 2.93
CA LEU A 31 7.39 15.26 1.58
C LEU A 31 7.98 16.60 1.14
N PRO A 32 9.04 16.61 0.32
CA PRO A 32 9.51 17.84 -0.30
C PRO A 32 8.33 18.55 -0.98
N SER A 33 8.22 19.87 -0.81
CA SER A 33 7.20 20.63 -1.53
C SER A 33 7.53 20.60 -3.02
N PHE A 34 6.87 19.72 -3.78
CA PHE A 34 7.09 19.62 -5.22
C PHE A 34 6.36 20.76 -5.92
N LYS A 35 7.10 21.68 -6.52
CA LYS A 35 6.53 22.67 -7.44
C LYS A 35 6.60 22.11 -8.86
N SER A 36 5.70 22.58 -9.73
CA SER A 36 5.70 22.16 -11.14
C SER A 36 7.00 22.50 -11.90
N CYS A 37 7.87 23.36 -11.36
CA CYS A 37 9.19 23.67 -11.90
C CYS A 37 10.29 22.72 -11.42
N ASP A 38 10.03 21.85 -10.43
CA ASP A 38 10.99 20.87 -9.95
C ASP A 38 10.99 19.57 -10.78
N TYR A 39 10.00 19.39 -11.68
CA TYR A 39 9.93 18.21 -12.56
C TYR A 39 11.20 18.02 -13.40
N ASP A 40 11.87 19.10 -13.80
CA ASP A 40 13.11 19.02 -14.60
C ASP A 40 14.29 18.40 -13.83
N LYS A 41 14.20 18.31 -12.50
CA LYS A 41 15.21 17.67 -11.63
C LYS A 41 14.84 16.24 -11.25
N LEU A 42 13.64 15.78 -11.61
CA LEU A 42 13.13 14.46 -11.27
C LEU A 42 13.23 13.52 -12.45
N VAL A 43 13.49 12.25 -12.16
CA VAL A 43 13.59 11.20 -13.16
C VAL A 43 12.32 10.35 -13.11
N GLU A 44 11.56 10.34 -14.21
CA GLU A 44 10.40 9.47 -14.36
C GLU A 44 10.81 8.00 -14.18
N TYR A 45 9.97 7.22 -13.51
CA TYR A 45 10.19 5.83 -13.06
C TYR A 45 11.22 5.62 -11.94
N LYS A 46 11.92 6.68 -11.51
CA LYS A 46 12.78 6.65 -10.33
C LYS A 46 12.14 7.43 -9.18
N ASP A 47 11.78 8.68 -9.44
CA ASP A 47 11.29 9.61 -8.42
C ASP A 47 9.76 9.76 -8.49
N TYR A 48 9.17 9.63 -9.69
CA TYR A 48 7.72 9.68 -9.90
C TYR A 48 7.30 8.87 -11.12
N VAL A 49 6.00 8.57 -11.22
CA VAL A 49 5.40 7.97 -12.41
C VAL A 49 4.27 8.85 -12.88
N LYS A 50 4.28 9.26 -14.16
CA LYS A 50 3.19 10.04 -14.71
C LYS A 50 2.02 9.14 -15.08
N ILE A 51 0.91 9.32 -14.36
CA ILE A 51 -0.36 8.68 -14.69
C ILE A 51 -0.82 9.18 -16.07
N SER A 52 -1.02 8.25 -17.00
CA SER A 52 -1.48 8.50 -18.37
C SER A 52 -2.56 7.49 -18.76
N GLU A 53 -3.16 7.66 -19.92
CA GLU A 53 -4.21 6.77 -20.43
C GLU A 53 -3.79 5.28 -20.42
N SER A 54 -2.51 5.01 -20.72
CA SER A 54 -1.88 3.70 -20.70
C SER A 54 -1.30 3.28 -19.34
N ARG A 55 -1.19 4.19 -18.36
CA ARG A 55 -0.47 3.99 -17.08
C ARG A 55 -1.32 4.39 -15.87
N ARG A 56 -2.57 3.93 -15.85
CA ARG A 56 -3.58 4.32 -14.86
C ARG A 56 -4.23 3.15 -14.12
N SER A 57 -3.64 1.96 -14.23
CA SER A 57 -4.06 0.77 -13.50
C SER A 57 -3.27 0.66 -12.19
N PHE A 58 -3.94 0.33 -11.09
CA PHE A 58 -3.38 0.15 -9.75
C PHE A 58 -3.71 -1.25 -9.25
N VAL A 59 -2.71 -2.01 -8.82
CA VAL A 59 -2.93 -3.34 -8.22
C VAL A 59 -3.52 -3.18 -6.83
N LEU A 60 -4.58 -3.95 -6.56
CA LEU A 60 -5.23 -4.06 -5.25
C LEU A 60 -4.69 -5.30 -4.56
N ASP A 61 -3.90 -5.09 -3.52
CA ASP A 61 -3.16 -6.14 -2.84
C ASP A 61 -2.71 -5.69 -1.47
N ASP A 62 -2.45 -6.67 -0.60
CA ASP A 62 -1.85 -6.50 0.71
C ASP A 62 -0.38 -6.92 0.63
N VAL A 63 0.52 -5.97 0.87
CA VAL A 63 1.97 -6.21 0.88
C VAL A 63 2.42 -6.43 2.32
N GLU A 64 2.60 -7.69 2.69
CA GLU A 64 3.01 -8.13 4.03
C GLU A 64 4.48 -8.56 4.06
N LEU A 65 5.19 -8.18 5.12
CA LEU A 65 6.62 -8.43 5.31
C LEU A 65 6.91 -9.74 6.06
N GLY A 66 5.90 -10.35 6.67
CA GLY A 66 6.02 -11.51 7.55
C GLY A 66 6.37 -11.16 9.01
N ASN A 67 6.34 -12.17 9.88
CA ASN A 67 6.26 -12.00 11.34
C ASN A 67 7.56 -11.53 12.03
N ASP A 68 8.69 -11.52 11.32
CA ASP A 68 9.96 -11.05 11.89
C ASP A 68 10.34 -9.63 11.45
N TYR A 69 9.53 -9.00 10.58
CA TYR A 69 9.87 -7.73 9.96
C TYR A 69 8.83 -6.65 10.28
N VAL A 70 9.32 -5.43 10.48
CA VAL A 70 8.50 -4.23 10.64
C VAL A 70 8.67 -3.31 9.45
N LEU A 71 7.59 -2.65 9.06
CA LEU A 71 7.50 -1.73 7.94
C LEU A 71 8.27 -0.45 8.25
N THR A 72 9.20 -0.11 7.36
CA THR A 72 10.03 1.10 7.48
C THR A 72 9.92 2.04 6.28
N SER A 73 9.48 1.53 5.12
CA SER A 73 9.30 2.34 3.93
C SER A 73 8.20 1.77 3.04
N VAL A 74 7.51 2.66 2.33
CA VAL A 74 6.50 2.33 1.32
C VAL A 74 6.76 3.21 0.11
N LYS A 75 6.59 2.66 -1.08
CA LYS A 75 6.61 3.43 -2.32
C LYS A 75 5.64 2.86 -3.34
N PHE A 76 5.23 3.70 -4.28
CA PHE A 76 4.68 3.24 -5.53
C PHE A 76 5.80 2.81 -6.47
N ILE A 77 5.58 1.74 -7.21
CA ILE A 77 6.41 1.34 -8.34
C ILE A 77 5.52 1.15 -9.57
N TYR A 78 6.09 1.29 -10.77
CA TYR A 78 5.40 0.97 -12.01
C TYR A 78 6.10 -0.18 -12.72
N GLU A 79 5.39 -1.29 -12.86
CA GLU A 79 5.92 -2.53 -13.43
C GLU A 79 4.81 -3.29 -14.15
N ASN A 80 5.13 -3.88 -15.32
CA ASN A 80 4.21 -4.71 -16.11
C ASN A 80 2.87 -4.04 -16.46
N GLY A 81 2.83 -2.71 -16.61
CA GLY A 81 1.61 -1.98 -16.95
C GLY A 81 0.79 -1.52 -15.75
N PHE A 82 1.25 -1.77 -14.52
CA PHE A 82 0.51 -1.45 -13.30
C PHE A 82 1.33 -0.60 -12.34
N ASN A 83 0.64 0.32 -11.67
CA ASN A 83 1.11 0.96 -10.45
C ASN A 83 0.89 -0.02 -9.28
N LYS A 84 1.94 -0.30 -8.53
CA LYS A 84 1.94 -1.27 -7.43
C LYS A 84 2.46 -0.64 -6.15
N LEU A 85 2.06 -1.17 -5.00
CA LEU A 85 2.73 -0.90 -3.74
C LEU A 85 3.97 -1.78 -3.59
N ALA A 86 5.03 -1.20 -3.02
CA ALA A 86 6.19 -1.90 -2.54
C ALA A 86 6.48 -1.46 -1.10
N ALA A 87 6.78 -2.43 -0.24
CA ALA A 87 7.07 -2.24 1.17
C ALA A 87 8.51 -2.68 1.47
N ARG A 88 9.22 -1.88 2.28
CA ARG A 88 10.52 -2.25 2.84
C ARG A 88 10.37 -2.58 4.32
N GLY A 89 10.81 -3.78 4.68
CA GLY A 89 10.88 -4.23 6.06
C GLY A 89 12.31 -4.29 6.58
N HIS A 90 12.46 -4.09 7.88
CA HIS A 90 13.68 -4.46 8.62
C HIS A 90 13.32 -5.46 9.71
N LYS A 91 14.26 -6.37 10.00
CA LYS A 91 14.03 -7.35 11.06
C LYS A 91 13.88 -6.65 12.40
N PHE A 92 12.86 -7.03 13.16
CA PHE A 92 12.53 -6.46 14.44
C PHE A 92 12.96 -7.38 15.57
N ASP A 93 13.77 -6.85 16.48
CA ASP A 93 14.04 -7.46 17.76
C ASP A 93 12.92 -7.07 18.74
N PHE A 94 11.95 -7.97 18.87
CA PHE A 94 10.79 -7.77 19.74
C PHE A 94 11.18 -7.53 21.20
N MET A 95 12.22 -8.21 21.71
CA MET A 95 12.60 -8.11 23.12
C MET A 95 13.33 -6.80 23.41
N ASN A 96 14.16 -6.34 22.49
CA ASN A 96 14.96 -5.13 22.70
C ASN A 96 14.30 -3.86 22.14
N GLY A 97 13.27 -3.98 21.30
CA GLY A 97 12.62 -2.83 20.68
C GLY A 97 13.45 -2.19 19.58
N THR A 98 14.36 -2.95 18.95
CA THR A 98 15.32 -2.41 17.97
C THR A 98 15.12 -3.03 16.59
N ILE A 99 15.45 -2.28 15.55
CA ILE A 99 15.49 -2.80 14.17
C ILE A 99 16.94 -3.14 13.79
N ASP A 100 17.13 -4.27 13.11
CA ASP A 100 18.41 -4.60 12.49
C ASP A 100 18.48 -3.95 11.10
N THR A 101 19.28 -2.90 10.96
CA THR A 101 19.45 -2.15 9.70
C THR A 101 20.21 -2.94 8.63
N THR A 102 20.81 -4.07 8.98
CA THR A 102 21.53 -4.95 8.03
C THR A 102 20.62 -6.03 7.45
N GLN A 103 19.49 -6.33 8.10
CA GLN A 103 18.53 -7.34 7.65
C GLN A 103 17.27 -6.68 7.11
N GLU A 104 17.30 -6.37 5.82
CA GLU A 104 16.19 -5.75 5.10
C GLU A 104 15.58 -6.65 4.04
N ILE A 105 14.28 -6.42 3.78
CA ILE A 105 13.56 -7.04 2.66
C ILE A 105 12.74 -6.00 1.91
N TRP A 106 12.56 -6.23 0.62
CA TRP A 106 11.58 -5.53 -0.21
C TRP A 106 10.55 -6.51 -0.70
N VAL A 107 9.28 -6.27 -0.36
CA VAL A 107 8.15 -7.03 -0.88
C VAL A 107 7.36 -6.11 -1.80
N VAL A 108 7.05 -6.63 -2.99
CA VAL A 108 6.30 -5.94 -4.02
C VAL A 108 4.97 -6.65 -4.18
N SER A 109 3.89 -5.88 -4.36
CA SER A 109 2.58 -6.43 -4.69
C SER A 109 2.64 -7.41 -5.88
N ALA A 110 1.79 -8.43 -5.84
CA ALA A 110 1.75 -9.54 -6.77
C ALA A 110 1.83 -9.13 -8.25
N ASN A 111 2.42 -10.01 -9.05
CA ASN A 111 2.51 -9.81 -10.49
C ASN A 111 1.14 -10.00 -11.15
N CYS A 112 0.47 -8.89 -11.48
CA CYS A 112 -0.58 -8.90 -12.50
C CYS A 112 0.07 -9.16 -13.88
N CYS A 113 -0.26 -10.29 -14.50
CA CYS A 113 0.00 -10.54 -15.91
C CYS A 113 -1.31 -10.37 -16.68
N TRP A 114 -1.32 -9.57 -17.75
CA TRP A 114 -2.44 -9.51 -18.70
C TRP A 114 -2.68 -10.83 -19.46
N LYS A 115 -1.87 -11.86 -19.21
CA LYS A 115 -1.73 -13.02 -20.09
C LYS A 115 -2.83 -14.07 -19.98
N ASN A 116 -3.61 -14.11 -18.88
CA ASN A 116 -4.69 -15.08 -18.72
C ASN A 116 -5.99 -14.39 -18.27
N GLU A 117 -7.12 -14.83 -18.82
CA GLU A 117 -8.51 -14.32 -18.69
C GLU A 117 -9.07 -14.14 -17.26
N THR A 118 -8.28 -14.32 -16.21
CA THR A 118 -8.72 -14.19 -14.81
C THR A 118 -8.38 -12.85 -14.15
N SER A 119 -7.64 -11.95 -14.81
CA SER A 119 -7.43 -10.59 -14.30
C SER A 119 -8.75 -9.79 -14.39
N ARG A 120 -9.39 -9.54 -13.25
CA ARG A 120 -10.68 -8.84 -13.19
C ARG A 120 -10.46 -7.34 -13.16
N ILE A 121 -10.76 -6.68 -14.28
CA ILE A 121 -11.02 -5.24 -14.29
C ILE A 121 -12.32 -5.05 -13.50
N LEU A 122 -12.26 -4.35 -12.36
CA LEU A 122 -13.48 -3.95 -11.66
C LEU A 122 -14.11 -2.76 -12.41
N PRO A 123 -15.29 -2.91 -13.06
CA PRO A 123 -15.97 -1.76 -13.64
C PRO A 123 -16.52 -0.86 -12.55
N THR A 124 -16.55 0.44 -12.84
CA THR A 124 -16.97 1.57 -11.99
C THR A 124 -18.41 1.48 -11.44
N ILE A 125 -19.20 0.49 -11.84
CA ILE A 125 -20.52 0.18 -11.26
C ILE A 125 -20.43 -1.22 -10.63
N LEU A 126 -20.35 -1.25 -9.31
CA LEU A 126 -20.16 -2.48 -8.54
C LEU A 126 -21.29 -3.50 -8.68
N LYS A 127 -20.89 -4.76 -8.90
CA LYS A 127 -21.26 -5.82 -7.95
C LYS A 127 -20.02 -6.15 -7.14
N SER A 128 -20.11 -5.99 -5.81
CA SER A 128 -19.13 -6.51 -4.87
C SER A 128 -19.05 -8.02 -5.07
N ILE A 129 -17.97 -8.52 -5.69
CA ILE A 129 -17.75 -9.96 -5.74
C ILE A 129 -16.89 -10.30 -4.55
N ARG A 130 -17.52 -10.89 -3.51
CA ARG A 130 -16.80 -11.68 -2.51
C ARG A 130 -15.92 -12.67 -3.26
N THR A 131 -14.64 -12.69 -2.93
CA THR A 131 -13.65 -13.65 -3.41
C THR A 131 -14.22 -15.07 -3.24
N MET A 132 -14.62 -15.72 -4.33
CA MET A 132 -14.72 -17.18 -4.30
C MET A 132 -13.28 -17.68 -4.26
N ALA A 133 -13.00 -18.55 -3.29
CA ALA A 133 -11.71 -19.18 -3.09
C ALA A 133 -11.10 -19.61 -4.43
N ALA A 134 -10.01 -18.96 -4.83
CA ALA A 134 -9.21 -19.43 -5.94
C ALA A 134 -8.70 -20.83 -5.59
N LYS A 135 -8.87 -21.79 -6.50
CA LYS A 135 -8.18 -23.08 -6.42
C LYS A 135 -6.68 -22.80 -6.27
N LYS A 136 -6.04 -23.62 -5.44
CA LYS A 136 -4.72 -23.50 -4.79
C LYS A 136 -3.50 -23.02 -5.63
N ASN A 137 -3.59 -22.80 -6.94
CA ASN A 137 -2.44 -22.48 -7.80
C ASN A 137 -2.61 -21.29 -8.78
N GLU A 138 -3.70 -20.52 -8.73
CA GLU A 138 -3.84 -19.33 -9.58
C GLU A 138 -4.05 -18.08 -8.72
N THR A 139 -3.00 -17.29 -8.53
CA THR A 139 -3.08 -15.99 -7.84
C THR A 139 -3.88 -15.02 -8.71
N ILE A 140 -5.19 -14.90 -8.46
CA ILE A 140 -6.03 -13.89 -9.11
C ILE A 140 -5.63 -12.53 -8.55
N VAL A 141 -4.83 -11.78 -9.31
CA VAL A 141 -4.44 -10.42 -8.92
C VAL A 141 -5.53 -9.43 -9.37
N GLN A 142 -6.04 -8.65 -8.42
CA GLN A 142 -7.08 -7.66 -8.66
C GLN A 142 -6.44 -6.30 -8.93
N PHE A 143 -7.07 -5.50 -9.77
CA PHE A 143 -6.62 -4.14 -10.02
C PHE A 143 -7.80 -3.22 -10.31
N VAL A 144 -7.59 -1.93 -10.12
CA VAL A 144 -8.52 -0.88 -10.51
C VAL A 144 -7.88 0.01 -11.55
N LYS A 145 -8.68 0.48 -12.51
CA LYS A 145 -8.25 1.41 -13.54
C LYS A 145 -8.89 2.77 -13.29
N LEU A 146 -8.11 3.84 -13.26
CA LEU A 146 -8.66 5.18 -13.22
C LEU A 146 -9.35 5.47 -14.57
N MET A 147 -10.58 5.95 -14.53
CA MET A 147 -11.39 6.27 -15.71
C MET A 147 -12.16 7.56 -15.50
N THR A 148 -12.70 8.13 -16.58
CA THR A 148 -13.67 9.22 -16.46
C THR A 148 -14.98 8.71 -15.87
N SER A 149 -15.70 9.55 -15.14
CA SER A 149 -17.05 9.26 -14.64
C SER A 149 -18.01 8.96 -15.79
N SER A 150 -19.18 8.39 -15.47
CA SER A 150 -20.19 8.12 -16.50
C SER A 150 -20.67 9.43 -17.12
N SER A 151 -20.79 9.44 -18.45
CA SER A 151 -21.37 10.56 -19.19
C SER A 151 -22.81 10.87 -18.74
N GLU A 152 -23.54 9.85 -18.30
CA GLU A 152 -24.93 9.98 -17.86
C GLU A 152 -25.07 10.61 -16.47
N THR A 153 -24.08 10.40 -15.58
CA THR A 153 -24.17 10.85 -14.18
C THR A 153 -23.47 12.19 -13.94
N ASP A 154 -22.37 12.44 -14.66
CA ASP A 154 -21.49 13.59 -14.44
C ASP A 154 -20.76 14.02 -15.71
N VAL A 155 -21.26 13.63 -16.89
CA VAL A 155 -20.70 14.01 -18.20
C VAL A 155 -19.19 13.69 -18.33
N GLY A 156 -18.69 12.70 -17.58
CA GLY A 156 -17.27 12.33 -17.57
C GLY A 156 -16.30 13.36 -17.00
N GLN A 157 -16.77 14.33 -16.20
CA GLN A 157 -15.93 15.41 -15.68
C GLN A 157 -14.96 14.98 -14.56
N SER A 158 -15.25 13.87 -13.89
CA SER A 158 -14.46 13.38 -12.76
C SER A 158 -13.56 12.20 -13.17
N VAL A 159 -12.37 12.10 -12.58
CA VAL A 159 -11.54 10.88 -12.64
C VAL A 159 -11.86 10.01 -11.43
N VAL A 160 -12.17 8.74 -11.68
CA VAL A 160 -12.66 7.79 -10.68
C VAL A 160 -11.97 6.42 -10.76
N PRO A 161 -11.91 5.62 -9.66
CA PRO A 161 -12.34 5.97 -8.30
C PRO A 161 -11.59 7.16 -7.73
N PHE A 162 -12.21 7.87 -6.80
CA PHE A 162 -11.57 8.98 -6.11
C PHE A 162 -10.43 8.47 -5.22
N ILE A 163 -9.46 9.32 -4.88
CA ILE A 163 -8.43 8.97 -3.91
C ILE A 163 -8.93 9.31 -2.51
N HIS A 164 -8.87 8.34 -1.60
CA HIS A 164 -9.16 8.59 -0.19
C HIS A 164 -7.96 9.26 0.48
N LYS A 165 -8.11 10.54 0.82
CA LYS A 165 -7.03 11.36 1.42
C LYS A 165 -7.06 11.44 2.95
N VAL A 166 -7.87 10.62 3.61
CA VAL A 166 -7.98 10.62 5.08
C VAL A 166 -6.82 9.83 5.67
N PRO A 167 -6.13 10.35 6.71
CA PRO A 167 -5.06 9.61 7.39
C PRO A 167 -5.55 8.25 7.89
N VAL A 168 -4.78 7.20 7.61
CA VAL A 168 -5.05 5.84 8.09
C VAL A 168 -4.17 5.61 9.31
N VAL A 169 -4.77 5.70 10.50
CA VAL A 169 -4.07 5.58 11.79
C VAL A 169 -4.70 4.45 12.58
N PRO A 170 -3.90 3.56 13.20
CA PRO A 170 -4.46 2.50 14.02
C PRO A 170 -5.04 3.07 15.32
N LYS A 171 -6.06 2.39 15.87
CA LYS A 171 -6.69 2.80 17.14
C LYS A 171 -5.71 2.75 18.32
N HIS A 172 -4.79 1.77 18.29
CA HIS A 172 -3.69 1.64 19.23
C HIS A 172 -2.39 1.77 18.44
N LEU A 173 -1.36 2.40 19.01
CA LEU A 173 -0.08 2.53 18.34
C LEU A 173 0.66 1.20 18.43
N LEU A 174 1.03 0.67 17.27
CA LEU A 174 1.75 -0.59 17.14
C LEU A 174 2.68 -0.54 15.92
N PRO A 175 3.72 -1.38 15.87
CA PRO A 175 4.53 -1.55 14.68
C PRO A 175 3.64 -2.07 13.55
N LEU A 176 3.95 -1.66 12.32
CA LEU A 176 3.26 -2.15 11.13
C LEU A 176 4.09 -3.27 10.50
N SER A 177 3.45 -4.30 9.96
CA SER A 177 4.08 -5.40 9.21
C SER A 177 3.77 -5.33 7.71
N GLY A 178 2.94 -4.38 7.30
CA GLY A 178 2.56 -4.27 5.90
C GLY A 178 1.65 -3.09 5.59
N VAL A 179 1.37 -2.96 4.30
CA VAL A 179 0.51 -1.92 3.74
C VAL A 179 -0.26 -2.52 2.56
N GLY A 180 -1.49 -2.08 2.36
CA GLY A 180 -2.34 -2.54 1.27
C GLY A 180 -2.98 -1.39 0.51
N LEU A 181 -3.41 -1.69 -0.70
CA LEU A 181 -4.22 -0.81 -1.52
C LEU A 181 -5.58 -1.46 -1.77
N ILE A 182 -6.64 -0.78 -1.35
CA ILE A 182 -8.00 -1.31 -1.42
C ILE A 182 -8.90 -0.40 -2.25
N HIS A 183 -9.86 -1.01 -2.95
CA HIS A 183 -10.95 -0.30 -3.59
C HIS A 183 -12.22 -0.48 -2.76
N THR A 184 -12.71 0.63 -2.21
CA THR A 184 -13.99 0.67 -1.53
C THR A 184 -15.00 1.25 -2.50
N SER A 185 -16.07 0.54 -2.81
CA SER A 185 -17.09 1.06 -3.71
C SER A 185 -18.48 0.72 -3.19
N ASN A 186 -19.50 1.42 -3.68
CA ASN A 186 -20.90 1.05 -3.45
C ASN A 186 -21.67 0.96 -4.78
N LYS A 187 -22.89 0.39 -4.77
CA LYS A 187 -23.68 0.16 -6.00
C LYS A 187 -23.95 1.41 -6.85
N LYS A 188 -23.78 2.62 -6.29
CA LYS A 188 -24.11 3.91 -6.93
C LYS A 188 -22.89 4.83 -7.11
N SER A 189 -21.68 4.35 -6.81
CA SER A 189 -20.47 5.16 -6.83
C SER A 189 -19.29 4.34 -7.32
N ALA A 190 -18.44 5.01 -8.10
CA ALA A 190 -17.12 4.53 -8.46
C ALA A 190 -16.23 4.20 -7.25
N GLY A 191 -16.54 4.77 -6.08
CA GLY A 191 -15.84 4.49 -4.84
C GLY A 191 -14.52 5.22 -4.70
N TYR A 192 -13.69 4.72 -3.78
CA TYR A 192 -12.39 5.26 -3.43
C TYR A 192 -11.29 4.22 -3.51
N LEU A 193 -10.14 4.65 -3.98
CA LEU A 193 -8.85 3.99 -3.77
C LEU A 193 -8.30 4.46 -2.42
N ALA A 194 -8.08 3.53 -1.49
CA ALA A 194 -7.65 3.83 -0.14
C ALA A 194 -6.46 2.96 0.28
N LEU A 195 -5.62 3.51 1.16
CA LEU A 195 -4.58 2.74 1.84
C LEU A 195 -5.21 1.91 2.96
N LYS A 196 -4.60 0.76 3.21
CA LYS A 196 -4.82 -0.11 4.36
C LYS A 196 -3.47 -0.30 5.05
N ILE A 197 -3.46 -0.32 6.38
CA ILE A 197 -2.28 -0.66 7.18
C ILE A 197 -2.46 -2.05 7.77
N ILE A 198 -1.36 -2.77 7.95
CA ILE A 198 -1.34 -4.12 8.52
C ILE A 198 -0.46 -4.08 9.76
N GLY A 199 -1.04 -4.47 10.90
CA GLY A 199 -0.36 -4.47 12.19
C GLY A 199 0.60 -5.64 12.32
N TYR A 200 1.69 -5.42 13.05
CA TYR A 200 2.63 -6.47 13.40
C TYR A 200 1.97 -7.51 14.32
N ASP A 201 2.09 -8.78 13.95
CA ASP A 201 1.61 -9.91 14.76
C ASP A 201 2.72 -10.38 15.70
N PHE A 202 2.52 -10.18 17.00
CA PHE A 202 3.46 -10.54 18.05
C PHE A 202 3.22 -11.94 18.65
N GLU A 203 2.11 -12.62 18.35
CA GLU A 203 1.80 -13.95 18.89
C GLU A 203 2.95 -14.97 18.69
N PRO A 204 3.65 -14.99 17.54
CA PRO A 204 4.80 -15.89 17.34
C PRO A 204 6.01 -15.58 18.23
N GLN A 205 6.13 -14.37 18.76
CA GLN A 205 7.23 -13.99 19.65
C GLN A 205 6.96 -14.41 21.09
N ILE A 206 5.69 -14.44 21.51
CA ILE A 206 5.26 -14.86 22.86
C ILE A 206 5.20 -16.39 22.99
N SER A 207 4.86 -17.09 21.90
CA SER A 207 4.70 -18.56 21.91
C SER A 207 6.02 -19.35 21.84
N LYS A 208 7.18 -18.69 21.70
CA LYS A 208 8.50 -19.35 21.80
C LYS A 208 8.74 -19.71 23.28
N PRO A 209 8.77 -21.01 23.66
CA PRO A 209 9.06 -21.37 25.03
C PRO A 209 10.45 -20.83 25.41
N PRO A 210 10.65 -20.34 26.65
CA PRO A 210 11.97 -19.97 27.10
C PRO A 210 12.85 -21.22 27.02
N PHE A 211 13.91 -21.15 26.19
CA PHE A 211 14.93 -22.19 26.16
C PHE A 211 15.53 -22.29 27.57
N TYR A 212 15.09 -23.27 28.35
CA TYR A 212 15.83 -23.72 29.51
C TYR A 212 17.16 -24.27 29.00
N LYS A 213 18.24 -23.53 29.22
CA LYS A 213 19.59 -24.10 29.15
C LYS A 213 19.73 -25.06 30.32
N SER A 214 19.74 -26.37 30.02
CA SER A 214 20.26 -27.41 30.91
C SER A 214 21.78 -27.40 30.91
#